data_AF-A0A2L0PTB3-F1
#
_entry.id   AF-A0A2L0PTB3-F1
#
_cell.length_a   1.000
_cell.length_b   1.000
_cell.length_c   1.000
_cell.angle_alpha   90.00
_cell.angle_beta   90.00
_cell.angle_gamma   90.00
#
_symmetry.space_group_name_H-M   'P 1'
#
loop_
_entity.id
_entity.type
_entity.pdbx_description
1 polymer ?
#
loop_
_entity_poly.entity_id
_entity_poly.type
_entity_poly.pdbx_seq_one_letter_code
_entity_poly.pdbx_strand_id
1 'polypeptide(L)'
;MNSKPSLYSRRLRGSALLLPLLLLAACAAPTTYRQDVRAIPVKGQPLTPDPPYVLEKLVPLLSITSGCKETPKSVAVALVAKSDDIRTNAAGTALISGSAREAWNFEACGRTIPMYVTYTFVADGRTAYNFSAK
;
A
#
# COMPACT_ATOMS: atom_id res chain seq x y z
N MET A 1 -80.10 -25.39 8.39
CA MET A 1 -79.44 -26.51 7.68
C MET A 1 -78.25 -25.96 6.91
N ASN A 2 -77.16 -26.72 6.97
CA ASN A 2 -75.89 -26.55 6.29
C ASN A 2 -76.04 -26.29 4.78
N SER A 3 -75.20 -25.43 4.18
CA SER A 3 -74.73 -25.55 2.79
C SER A 3 -73.64 -24.52 2.47
N LYS A 4 -72.38 -24.96 2.42
CA LYS A 4 -71.36 -24.42 1.49
C LYS A 4 -71.70 -24.91 0.07
N PRO A 5 -71.35 -24.17 -1.00
CA PRO A 5 -70.12 -24.48 -1.76
C PRO A 5 -69.39 -23.21 -2.26
N SER A 6 -68.05 -23.12 -2.21
CA SER A 6 -67.07 -23.60 -3.20
C SER A 6 -67.24 -23.05 -4.63
N LEU A 7 -66.45 -22.03 -4.98
CA LEU A 7 -65.93 -21.75 -6.34
C LEU A 7 -64.51 -21.17 -6.17
N TYR A 8 -63.47 -21.95 -6.48
CA TYR A 8 -62.75 -22.00 -7.76
C TYR A 8 -61.84 -20.78 -8.06
N SER A 9 -60.60 -21.14 -8.40
CA SER A 9 -59.71 -20.44 -9.34
C SER A 9 -58.96 -19.20 -8.86
N ARG A 10 -57.69 -19.39 -8.50
CA ARG A 10 -56.58 -19.22 -9.46
C ARG A 10 -55.27 -19.66 -8.81
N ARG A 11 -54.67 -20.68 -9.41
CA ARG A 11 -53.27 -21.03 -9.22
C ARG A 11 -52.42 -19.82 -9.60
N LEU A 12 -51.71 -19.22 -8.66
CA LEU A 12 -50.55 -18.38 -8.95
C LEU A 12 -49.43 -19.30 -9.47
N ARG A 13 -49.49 -19.59 -10.77
CA ARG A 13 -48.35 -20.06 -11.53
C ARG A 13 -47.48 -18.86 -11.87
N GLY A 14 -46.19 -19.01 -11.65
CA GLY A 14 -45.17 -18.28 -12.40
C GLY A 14 -44.56 -17.11 -11.67
N SER A 15 -43.61 -17.39 -10.77
CA SER A 15 -42.46 -16.51 -10.52
C SER A 15 -41.37 -17.32 -9.80
N ALA A 16 -41.01 -18.46 -10.38
CA ALA A 16 -39.84 -19.22 -9.98
C ALA A 16 -38.87 -19.19 -11.15
N LEU A 17 -38.22 -18.04 -11.39
CA LEU A 17 -37.11 -17.88 -12.36
C LEU A 17 -36.55 -16.44 -12.35
N LEU A 18 -36.26 -15.84 -11.19
CA LEU A 18 -35.61 -14.51 -11.15
C LEU A 18 -34.53 -14.37 -10.07
N LEU A 19 -34.04 -15.48 -9.50
CA LEU A 19 -33.13 -15.42 -8.35
C LEU A 19 -31.68 -15.90 -8.52
N PRO A 20 -31.17 -16.49 -9.64
CA PRO A 20 -29.75 -16.80 -9.69
C PRO A 20 -28.88 -15.72 -10.37
N LEU A 21 -29.45 -14.69 -11.01
CA LEU A 21 -28.66 -13.74 -11.82
C LEU A 21 -28.11 -12.51 -11.07
N LEU A 22 -28.47 -12.29 -9.81
CA LEU A 22 -27.95 -11.16 -9.02
C LEU A 22 -26.69 -11.49 -8.20
N LEU A 23 -26.18 -12.72 -8.26
CA LEU A 23 -25.04 -13.17 -7.44
C LEU A 23 -23.68 -13.16 -8.15
N LEU A 24 -23.58 -12.65 -9.40
CA LEU A 24 -22.32 -12.67 -10.17
C LEU A 24 -21.66 -11.31 -10.43
N ALA A 25 -22.01 -10.26 -9.68
CA ALA A 25 -21.33 -8.94 -9.77
C ALA A 25 -20.47 -8.59 -8.54
N ALA A 26 -20.15 -9.56 -7.68
CA ALA A 26 -19.23 -9.37 -6.55
C ALA A 26 -17.80 -9.89 -6.83
N CYS A 27 -17.48 -10.22 -8.08
CA CYS A 27 -16.12 -10.55 -8.48
C CYS A 27 -15.34 -9.27 -8.78
N ALA A 28 -14.43 -8.96 -7.87
CA ALA A 28 -13.23 -8.15 -8.11
C ALA A 28 -13.49 -6.74 -8.64
N ALA A 29 -13.94 -5.85 -7.76
CA ALA A 29 -13.37 -4.50 -7.85
C ALA A 29 -11.85 -4.68 -7.62
N PRO A 30 -10.97 -4.31 -8.57
CA PRO A 30 -9.60 -4.02 -8.17
C PRO A 30 -9.75 -2.86 -7.19
N THR A 31 -9.50 -3.11 -5.91
CA THR A 31 -9.17 -2.01 -5.00
C THR A 31 -7.89 -1.41 -5.57
N THR A 32 -8.04 -0.48 -6.50
CA THR A 32 -6.98 0.47 -6.83
C THR A 32 -6.64 1.10 -5.50
N TYR A 33 -5.53 0.64 -4.96
CA TYR A 33 -4.97 1.00 -3.67
C TYR A 33 -4.47 2.44 -3.79
N ARG A 34 -5.39 3.39 -4.03
CA ARG A 34 -5.18 4.82 -3.82
C ARG A 34 -5.20 5.04 -2.31
N GLN A 35 -4.28 4.40 -1.61
CA GLN A 35 -4.00 4.78 -0.25
C GLN A 35 -3.32 6.13 -0.33
N ASP A 36 -3.90 7.11 0.36
CA ASP A 36 -3.24 8.39 0.54
C ASP A 36 -2.04 8.19 1.45
N VAL A 37 -0.90 7.88 0.84
CA VAL A 37 0.34 7.65 1.58
C VAL A 37 0.81 8.89 2.34
N ARG A 38 0.29 10.08 1.99
CA ARG A 38 0.58 11.33 2.71
C ARG A 38 -0.01 11.34 4.11
N ALA A 39 -1.04 10.52 4.35
CA ALA A 39 -1.64 10.37 5.67
C ALA A 39 -0.86 9.40 6.58
N ILE A 40 0.08 8.60 6.05
CA ILE A 40 0.87 7.65 6.85
C ILE A 40 1.90 8.45 7.66
N PRO A 41 1.83 8.43 9.01
CA PRO A 41 2.79 9.14 9.84
C PRO A 41 4.20 8.55 9.68
N VAL A 42 5.15 9.39 9.32
CA VAL A 42 6.59 9.05 9.25
C VAL A 42 7.26 9.49 10.55
N LYS A 43 7.85 8.54 11.27
CA LYS A 43 8.58 8.77 12.51
C LYS A 43 10.08 8.70 12.23
N GLY A 44 10.82 9.72 12.67
CA GLY A 44 12.26 9.86 12.42
C GLY A 44 12.58 10.92 11.38
N GLN A 45 13.84 10.98 10.96
CA GLN A 45 14.33 11.95 9.99
C GLN A 45 14.86 11.22 8.75
N PRO A 46 14.02 11.04 7.71
CA PRO A 46 14.43 10.36 6.50
C PRO A 46 15.44 11.20 5.70
N LEU A 47 16.33 10.51 4.98
CA LEU A 47 17.28 11.12 4.06
C LEU A 47 16.62 11.67 2.79
N THR A 48 15.42 11.18 2.43
CA THR A 48 14.66 11.74 1.31
C THR A 48 14.05 13.10 1.68
N PRO A 49 14.14 14.12 0.81
CA PRO A 49 13.43 15.38 1.01
C PRO A 49 11.91 15.24 0.78
N ASP A 50 11.46 14.18 0.11
CA ASP A 50 10.05 13.86 -0.13
C ASP A 50 9.73 12.43 0.38
N PRO A 51 9.35 12.30 1.66
CA PRO A 51 8.94 11.02 2.24
C PRO A 51 7.72 10.38 1.54
N PRO A 52 6.67 11.13 1.16
CA PRO A 52 5.57 10.60 0.36
C PRO A 52 6.01 9.84 -0.89
N TYR A 53 6.97 10.37 -1.67
CA TYR A 53 7.47 9.67 -2.87
C TYR A 53 8.00 8.27 -2.56
N VAL A 54 8.75 8.11 -1.47
CA VAL A 54 9.28 6.81 -1.03
C VAL A 54 8.14 5.88 -0.59
N LEU A 55 7.17 6.39 0.16
CA LEU A 55 6.00 5.62 0.59
C LEU A 55 5.17 5.09 -0.58
N GLU A 56 4.98 5.89 -1.63
CA GLU A 56 4.28 5.45 -2.86
C GLU A 56 4.94 4.23 -3.51
N LYS A 57 6.26 4.05 -3.34
CA LYS A 57 7.00 2.89 -3.87
C LYS A 57 7.00 1.71 -2.89
N LEU A 58 7.15 1.98 -1.59
CA LEU A 58 7.25 0.94 -0.57
C LEU A 58 5.92 0.31 -0.20
N VAL A 59 4.84 1.07 -0.16
CA VAL A 59 3.52 0.56 0.26
C VAL A 59 2.99 -0.55 -0.66
N PRO A 60 3.10 -0.45 -2.00
CA PRO A 60 2.80 -1.59 -2.88
C PRO A 60 3.71 -2.79 -2.65
N LEU A 61 5.02 -2.56 -2.44
CA LEU A 61 5.98 -3.63 -2.16
C LEU A 61 5.65 -4.35 -0.85
N LEU A 62 5.21 -3.63 0.17
CA LEU A 62 4.75 -4.18 1.44
C LEU A 62 3.65 -5.22 1.21
N SER A 63 2.62 -4.86 0.44
CA SER A 63 1.50 -5.75 0.13
C SER A 63 1.95 -7.01 -0.62
N ILE A 64 2.86 -6.86 -1.59
CA ILE A 64 3.34 -7.95 -2.43
C ILE A 64 4.24 -8.92 -1.65
N THR A 65 5.13 -8.39 -0.82
CA THR A 65 6.22 -9.17 -0.21
C THR A 65 5.83 -9.75 1.14
N SER A 66 4.97 -9.06 1.90
CA SER A 66 4.54 -9.52 3.24
C SER A 66 3.15 -10.13 3.25
N GLY A 67 2.37 -9.98 2.17
CA GLY A 67 0.96 -10.34 2.11
C GLY A 67 0.04 -9.40 2.92
N CYS A 68 0.57 -8.37 3.57
CA CYS A 68 -0.21 -7.43 4.38
C CYS A 68 -0.98 -6.45 3.49
N LYS A 69 -2.31 -6.51 3.50
CA LYS A 69 -3.19 -5.63 2.71
C LYS A 69 -3.74 -4.43 3.51
N GLU A 70 -3.37 -4.32 4.78
CA GLU A 70 -3.78 -3.20 5.63
C GLU A 70 -2.97 -1.94 5.30
N THR A 71 -3.62 -0.78 5.41
CA THR A 71 -2.90 0.50 5.44
C THR A 71 -1.95 0.52 6.64
N PRO A 72 -0.66 0.84 6.46
CA PRO A 72 0.23 1.00 7.60
C PRO A 72 -0.23 2.12 8.53
N LYS A 73 -0.20 1.85 9.84
CA LYS A 73 -0.58 2.83 10.87
C LYS A 73 0.47 3.91 11.06
N SER A 74 1.74 3.55 10.88
CA SER A 74 2.88 4.45 10.87
C SER A 74 4.08 3.75 10.23
N VAL A 75 5.08 4.52 9.86
CA VAL A 75 6.40 4.01 9.51
C VAL A 75 7.47 4.65 10.40
N ALA A 76 8.42 3.85 10.87
CA ALA A 76 9.60 4.35 11.57
C ALA A 76 10.84 4.19 10.67
N VAL A 77 11.60 5.27 10.51
CA VAL A 77 12.79 5.29 9.65
C VAL A 77 14.04 5.16 10.51
N ALA A 78 14.95 4.26 10.13
CA ALA A 78 16.24 4.08 10.77
C ALA A 78 17.36 3.98 9.73
N LEU A 79 18.45 4.72 9.94
CA LEU A 79 19.66 4.57 9.14
C LEU A 79 20.33 3.23 9.47
N VAL A 80 20.54 2.40 8.45
CA VAL A 80 21.14 1.06 8.57
C VAL A 80 22.61 1.11 8.22
N ALA A 81 22.96 1.78 7.13
CA ALA A 81 24.33 1.89 6.66
C ALA A 81 24.51 3.21 5.89
N LYS A 82 25.75 3.70 5.87
CA LYS A 82 26.20 4.77 4.99
C LYS A 82 27.61 4.45 4.53
N SER A 83 27.97 4.87 3.33
CA SER A 83 29.33 4.75 2.85
C SER A 83 30.23 5.81 3.50
N ASP A 84 31.53 5.53 3.56
CA ASP A 84 32.52 6.45 4.15
C ASP A 84 32.86 7.62 3.21
N ASP A 85 32.53 7.51 1.93
CA ASP A 85 32.86 8.45 0.85
C ASP A 85 31.72 9.41 0.49
N ILE A 86 30.83 9.72 1.44
CA ILE A 86 29.79 10.74 1.22
C ILE A 86 30.44 12.12 1.06
N ARG A 87 30.25 12.74 -0.11
CA ARG A 87 30.77 14.08 -0.43
C ARG A 87 29.65 15.00 -0.86
N THR A 88 29.83 16.29 -0.57
CA THR A 88 29.00 17.37 -1.09
C THR A 88 29.66 18.06 -2.29
N ASN A 89 28.87 18.74 -3.12
CA ASN A 89 29.41 19.66 -4.11
C ASN A 89 30.14 20.84 -3.45
N ALA A 90 30.88 21.63 -4.25
CA ALA A 90 31.64 22.77 -3.74
C ALA A 90 30.79 23.81 -2.98
N ALA A 91 29.48 23.89 -3.27
CA ALA A 91 28.54 24.77 -2.60
C ALA A 91 27.99 24.20 -1.28
N GLY A 92 28.26 22.93 -0.95
CA GLY A 92 27.71 22.25 0.23
C GLY A 92 26.21 21.94 0.15
N THR A 93 25.59 22.06 -1.02
CA THR A 93 24.13 22.02 -1.18
C THR A 93 23.59 20.66 -1.63
N ALA A 94 24.41 19.83 -2.27
CA ALA A 94 23.99 18.53 -2.79
C ALA A 94 25.03 17.46 -2.48
N LEU A 95 24.56 16.26 -2.13
CA LEU A 95 25.39 15.06 -2.03
C LEU A 95 25.70 14.56 -3.45
N ILE A 96 26.98 14.32 -3.74
CA ILE A 96 27.47 13.97 -5.09
C ILE A 96 28.24 12.65 -5.17
N SER A 97 28.40 11.94 -4.05
CA SER A 97 28.95 10.59 -4.04
C SER A 97 28.55 9.81 -2.79
N GLY A 98 28.75 8.50 -2.86
CA GLY A 98 28.47 7.57 -1.78
C GLY A 98 27.04 7.03 -1.83
N SER A 99 26.70 6.24 -0.83
CA SER A 99 25.37 5.65 -0.67
C SER A 99 24.96 5.57 0.79
N ALA A 100 23.66 5.52 1.04
CA ALA A 100 23.09 5.29 2.35
C ALA A 100 21.92 4.32 2.24
N ARG A 101 21.69 3.53 3.29
CA ARG A 101 20.57 2.59 3.37
C ARG A 101 19.75 2.88 4.60
N GLU A 102 18.45 3.03 4.42
CA GLU A 102 17.47 3.15 5.49
C GLU A 102 16.58 1.90 5.56
N ALA A 103 16.17 1.56 6.78
CA ALA A 103 15.06 0.66 7.06
C ALA A 103 13.81 1.50 7.34
N TRP A 104 12.74 1.22 6.61
CA TRP A 104 11.41 1.79 6.74
C TRP A 104 10.52 0.71 7.36
N ASN A 105 10.35 0.79 8.67
CA ASN A 105 9.66 -0.22 9.47
C ASN A 105 8.17 0.12 9.56
N PHE A 106 7.35 -0.60 8.81
CA PHE A 106 5.90 -0.39 8.74
C PHE A 106 5.18 -1.11 9.88
N GLU A 107 4.33 -0.41 10.61
CA GLU A 107 3.41 -0.98 11.58
C GLU A 107 2.08 -1.35 10.90
N ALA A 108 1.90 -2.62 10.53
CA ALA A 108 0.74 -3.10 9.78
C ALA A 108 0.46 -4.59 10.04
N CYS A 109 -0.78 -5.05 9.93
CA CYS A 109 -1.15 -6.46 10.13
C CYS A 109 -0.68 -7.04 11.48
N GLY A 110 -0.69 -6.22 12.54
CA GLY A 110 -0.30 -6.61 13.89
C GLY A 110 1.21 -6.84 14.11
N ARG A 111 2.06 -6.42 13.16
CA ARG A 111 3.52 -6.61 13.24
C ARG A 111 4.29 -5.46 12.60
N THR A 112 5.58 -5.41 12.89
CA THR A 112 6.53 -4.53 12.19
C THR A 112 7.07 -5.24 10.96
N ILE A 113 7.01 -4.59 9.81
CA ILE A 113 7.46 -5.13 8.52
C ILE A 113 8.53 -4.20 7.94
N PRO A 114 9.80 -4.64 7.85
CA PRO A 114 10.87 -3.82 7.32
C PRO A 114 10.86 -3.78 5.80
N MET A 115 10.86 -2.59 5.24
CA MET A 115 11.27 -2.34 3.85
C MET A 115 12.57 -1.54 3.87
N TYR A 116 13.30 -1.55 2.76
CA TYR A 116 14.59 -0.86 2.67
C TYR A 116 14.65 0.06 1.47
N VAL A 117 15.27 1.22 1.69
CA VAL A 117 15.60 2.19 0.65
C VAL A 117 17.11 2.37 0.65
N THR A 118 17.72 2.20 -0.52
CA THR A 118 19.14 2.54 -0.73
C THR A 118 19.20 3.79 -1.61
N TYR A 119 19.84 4.83 -1.10
CA TYR A 119 20.13 6.09 -1.76
C TYR A 119 21.53 6.00 -2.35
N THR A 120 21.69 6.28 -3.63
CA THR A 120 23.00 6.43 -4.28
C THR A 120 23.11 7.85 -4.81
N PHE A 121 24.09 8.60 -4.31
CA PHE A 121 24.31 10.00 -4.70
C PHE A 121 25.23 10.03 -5.91
N VAL A 122 24.77 10.65 -7.00
CA VAL A 122 25.53 10.71 -8.25
C VAL A 122 26.20 12.08 -8.42
N ALA A 123 27.29 12.12 -9.20
CA ALA A 123 28.18 13.28 -9.30
C ALA A 123 27.49 14.58 -9.76
N ASP A 124 26.36 14.47 -10.46
CA ASP A 124 25.57 15.61 -10.93
C ASP A 124 24.57 16.15 -9.89
N GLY A 125 24.61 15.63 -8.66
CA GLY A 125 23.74 16.03 -7.56
C GLY A 125 22.38 15.33 -7.53
N ARG A 126 22.09 14.42 -8.47
CA ARG A 126 20.90 13.58 -8.41
C ARG A 126 21.06 12.46 -7.39
N THR A 127 19.94 11.89 -6.96
CA THR A 127 19.90 10.71 -6.09
C THR A 127 19.16 9.59 -6.80
N ALA A 128 19.78 8.43 -6.93
CA ALA A 128 19.13 7.21 -7.37
C ALA A 128 18.59 6.43 -6.16
N TYR A 129 17.42 5.83 -6.33
CA TYR A 129 16.71 5.10 -5.28
C TYR A 129 16.59 3.63 -5.68
N ASN A 130 16.88 2.74 -4.74
CA ASN A 130 16.58 1.31 -4.87
C ASN A 130 15.71 0.87 -3.69
N PHE A 131 14.56 0.26 -3.99
CA PHE A 131 13.57 -0.18 -3.03
C PHE A 131 13.57 -1.69 -2.95
N SER A 132 13.62 -2.24 -1.73
CA SER A 132 13.63 -3.69 -1.51
C SER A 132 12.86 -4.09 -0.26
N ALA A 133 12.41 -5.33 -0.23
CA ALA A 133 11.89 -6.01 0.96
C ALA A 133 12.84 -7.16 1.33
N LYS A 134 12.77 -7.60 2.59
CA LYS A 134 13.47 -8.81 3.05
C LYS A 134 12.49 -9.96 3.20
#